data_AF-A0A813P6J1-F1
#
_entry.id   AF-A0A813P6J1-F1
#
_cell.length_a   1.000
_cell.length_b   1.000
_cell.length_c   1.000
_cell.angle_alpha   90.00
_cell.angle_beta   90.00
_cell.angle_gamma   90.00
#
_symmetry.space_group_name_H-M   'P 1'
#
loop_
_entity.id
_entity.type
_entity.pdbx_description
1 polymer ?
#
loop_
_entity_poly.entity_id
_entity_poly.type
_entity_poly.pdbx_seq_one_letter_code
_entity_poly.pdbx_strand_id
1 'polypeptide(L)'
;MTLLLQFSLWPIRIICPLLIILCPVANWICISTFQSRIYHRSSSKWYFIFIAIFDTIYVLITAPLIFLITFEIYILNWNIILCKLIVFLNYLSCQISAGLLACLSIDRLIATTCLYLYRYNCTTNISKYVCILVILILSLINSHYLIGYTIDQNGYCSARYYKWYENIYSHLNIVYLLSYSIIPFTIITICNLFIVISVYQNKANMKRKYLLKKPILSLNNQNDQTIINSSPYCLPTTLDRKEDTIMNNNNKFQQSSNQNKRQVFVTMNENETVNKLIDADNECRTERYNRFSQNLLLDGEELVGPIETPPKRQNSSISAVFRKRSSTSTTYSQKMCVQVQITLSLLAISISFIFCTLPNCISTIMIQTYNQNEQVRKFWQAMNYFSIVPLLITHSVNLIFYYLSSHMFRTRVKENYFKKTRLTSHFSLRSLFKS
;
A
#
# COMPACT_ATOMS: atom_id res chain seq x y z
N MET A 1 8.62 -20.68 -36.43
CA MET A 1 7.53 -19.97 -35.74
C MET A 1 6.60 -20.92 -34.96
N THR A 2 6.10 -22.01 -35.56
CA THR A 2 5.26 -23.02 -34.87
C THR A 2 5.87 -23.55 -33.55
N LEU A 3 7.18 -23.84 -33.54
CA LEU A 3 7.89 -24.28 -32.33
C LEU A 3 7.88 -23.22 -31.21
N LEU A 4 7.99 -21.92 -31.54
CA LEU A 4 7.91 -20.84 -30.56
C LEU A 4 6.51 -20.76 -29.93
N LEU A 5 5.46 -20.93 -30.75
CA LEU A 5 4.08 -20.96 -30.28
C LEU A 5 3.86 -22.15 -29.34
N GLN A 6 4.26 -23.36 -29.73
CA GLN A 6 4.17 -24.56 -28.89
C GLN A 6 4.95 -24.41 -27.57
N PHE A 7 6.16 -23.84 -27.62
CA PHE A 7 6.96 -23.56 -26.42
C PHE A 7 6.28 -22.54 -25.49
N SER A 8 5.63 -21.50 -26.04
CA SER A 8 4.88 -20.51 -25.24
C SER A 8 3.62 -21.06 -24.55
N LEU A 9 3.07 -22.20 -25.01
CA LEU A 9 1.92 -22.87 -24.38
C LEU A 9 2.30 -23.75 -23.18
N TRP A 10 3.56 -24.17 -23.06
CA TRP A 10 4.02 -25.02 -21.94
C TRP A 10 3.88 -24.36 -20.56
N PRO A 11 4.33 -23.10 -20.35
CA PRO A 11 4.12 -22.39 -19.08
C PRO A 11 2.64 -22.28 -18.71
N ILE A 12 1.77 -22.03 -19.68
CA ILE A 12 0.31 -21.94 -19.49
C ILE A 12 -0.25 -23.27 -18.97
N ARG A 13 0.08 -24.40 -19.62
CA ARG A 13 -0.40 -25.74 -19.25
C ARG A 13 -0.01 -26.14 -17.81
N ILE A 14 1.16 -25.70 -17.34
CA ILE A 14 1.64 -26.00 -15.99
C ILE A 14 1.07 -25.02 -14.96
N ILE A 15 1.08 -23.71 -15.26
CA ILE A 15 0.82 -22.66 -14.27
C ILE A 15 -0.68 -22.39 -14.11
N CYS A 16 -1.49 -22.45 -15.18
CA CYS A 16 -2.92 -22.15 -15.06
C CYS A 16 -3.67 -23.07 -14.07
N PRO A 17 -3.49 -24.41 -14.07
CA PRO A 17 -4.09 -25.29 -13.07
C PRO A 17 -3.71 -24.93 -11.63
N LEU A 18 -2.44 -24.55 -11.40
CA LEU A 18 -1.97 -24.11 -10.09
C LEU A 18 -2.63 -22.79 -9.67
N LEU A 19 -2.76 -21.81 -10.58
CA LEU A 19 -3.40 -20.53 -10.27
C LEU A 19 -4.92 -20.65 -10.03
N ILE A 20 -5.61 -21.55 -10.74
CA ILE A 20 -7.05 -21.82 -10.52
C ILE A 20 -7.32 -22.26 -9.07
N ILE A 21 -6.41 -23.02 -8.46
CA ILE A 21 -6.52 -23.47 -7.07
C ILE A 21 -5.93 -22.43 -6.09
N LEU A 22 -4.75 -21.89 -6.40
CA LEU A 22 -4.01 -21.03 -5.48
C LEU A 22 -4.64 -19.64 -5.32
N CYS A 23 -5.14 -19.02 -6.40
CA CYS A 23 -5.65 -17.65 -6.37
C CYS A 23 -6.90 -17.50 -5.45
N PRO A 24 -7.95 -18.35 -5.57
CA PRO A 24 -9.09 -18.27 -4.65
C PRO A 24 -8.69 -18.45 -3.18
N VAL A 25 -7.78 -19.38 -2.88
CA VAL A 25 -7.28 -19.61 -1.52
C VAL A 25 -6.50 -18.39 -1.00
N ALA A 26 -5.61 -17.83 -1.82
CA ALA A 26 -4.80 -16.67 -1.44
C ALA A 26 -5.66 -15.43 -1.19
N ASN A 27 -6.61 -15.14 -2.09
CA ASN A 27 -7.51 -13.99 -1.97
C ASN A 27 -8.58 -14.19 -0.87
N TRP A 28 -9.01 -15.43 -0.60
CA TRP A 28 -9.83 -15.74 0.57
C TRP A 28 -9.09 -15.42 1.90
N ILE A 29 -7.82 -15.82 2.03
CA ILE A 29 -6.98 -15.47 3.19
C ILE A 29 -6.81 -13.95 3.31
N CYS A 30 -6.65 -13.25 2.18
CA CYS A 30 -6.61 -11.79 2.11
C CYS A 30 -7.89 -11.15 2.67
N ILE A 31 -9.06 -11.52 2.11
CA ILE A 31 -10.38 -11.04 2.54
C ILE A 31 -10.62 -11.33 4.03
N SER A 32 -10.38 -12.56 4.49
CA SER A 32 -10.51 -12.96 5.89
C SER A 32 -9.64 -12.12 6.83
N THR A 33 -8.41 -11.81 6.42
CA THR A 33 -7.49 -10.99 7.22
C THR A 33 -7.96 -9.53 7.29
N PHE A 34 -8.41 -8.94 6.18
CA PHE A 34 -8.96 -7.57 6.15
C PHE A 34 -10.34 -7.44 6.81
N GLN A 35 -11.11 -8.53 6.95
CA GLN A 35 -12.33 -8.53 7.74
C GLN A 35 -12.08 -8.36 9.25
N SER A 36 -10.89 -8.70 9.75
CA SER A 36 -10.57 -8.66 11.19
C SER A 36 -10.70 -7.27 11.85
N ARG A 37 -10.98 -7.26 13.17
CA ARG A 37 -11.34 -6.06 13.94
C ARG A 37 -10.33 -4.90 13.86
N ILE A 38 -9.04 -5.17 13.62
CA ILE A 38 -8.00 -4.12 13.48
C ILE A 38 -8.25 -3.26 12.24
N TYR A 39 -8.50 -3.91 11.10
CA TYR A 39 -8.66 -3.21 9.82
C TYR A 39 -10.04 -2.54 9.68
N HIS A 40 -10.97 -2.79 10.61
CA HIS A 40 -12.29 -2.16 10.64
C HIS A 40 -12.24 -0.61 10.66
N ARG A 41 -11.16 0.00 11.16
CA ARG A 41 -10.99 1.47 11.16
C ARG A 41 -10.18 2.01 9.98
N SER A 42 -9.75 1.17 9.04
CA SER A 42 -8.93 1.57 7.90
C SER A 42 -9.80 1.81 6.66
N SER A 43 -9.74 3.01 6.08
CA SER A 43 -10.43 3.34 4.81
C SER A 43 -10.14 2.30 3.73
N SER A 44 -8.88 1.90 3.59
CA SER A 44 -8.46 0.97 2.53
C SER A 44 -8.90 -0.49 2.70
N LYS A 45 -9.57 -0.87 3.81
CA LYS A 45 -10.12 -2.23 3.98
C LYS A 45 -10.99 -2.62 2.79
N TRP A 46 -11.85 -1.72 2.32
CA TRP A 46 -12.76 -2.01 1.21
C TRP A 46 -12.04 -2.16 -0.12
N TYR A 47 -11.06 -1.30 -0.44
CA TYR A 47 -10.26 -1.45 -1.66
C TYR A 47 -9.61 -2.83 -1.74
N PHE A 48 -8.95 -3.30 -0.67
CA PHE A 48 -8.32 -4.63 -0.68
C PHE A 48 -9.32 -5.79 -0.80
N ILE A 49 -10.49 -5.69 -0.17
CA ILE A 49 -11.54 -6.72 -0.30
C ILE A 49 -12.08 -6.78 -1.73
N PHE A 50 -12.40 -5.63 -2.34
CA PHE A 50 -12.91 -5.61 -3.71
C PHE A 50 -11.84 -6.02 -4.73
N ILE A 51 -10.59 -5.56 -4.61
CA ILE A 51 -9.47 -6.00 -5.45
C ILE A 51 -9.34 -7.54 -5.38
N ALA A 52 -9.30 -8.12 -4.18
CA ALA A 52 -9.20 -9.58 -4.01
C ALA A 52 -10.38 -10.34 -4.64
N ILE A 53 -11.61 -9.80 -4.59
CA ILE A 53 -12.79 -10.38 -5.26
C ILE A 53 -12.62 -10.35 -6.77
N PHE A 54 -12.30 -9.19 -7.36
CA PHE A 54 -12.20 -9.04 -8.81
C PHE A 54 -10.96 -9.74 -9.40
N ASP A 55 -9.84 -9.81 -8.66
CA ASP A 55 -8.68 -10.62 -9.01
C ASP A 55 -9.04 -12.12 -9.08
N THR A 56 -9.83 -12.62 -8.12
CA THR A 56 -10.31 -14.01 -8.14
C THR A 56 -11.28 -14.26 -9.29
N ILE A 57 -12.21 -13.33 -9.57
CA ILE A 57 -13.10 -13.44 -10.74
C ILE A 57 -12.28 -13.48 -12.04
N TYR A 58 -11.31 -12.57 -12.19
CA TYR A 58 -10.43 -12.51 -13.37
C TYR A 58 -9.67 -13.82 -13.57
N VAL A 59 -8.99 -14.34 -12.55
CA VAL A 59 -8.21 -15.57 -12.67
C VAL A 59 -9.10 -16.80 -12.87
N LEU A 60 -10.25 -16.91 -12.19
CA LEU A 60 -11.20 -18.02 -12.37
C LEU A 60 -11.90 -18.03 -13.73
N ILE A 61 -11.97 -16.91 -14.43
CA ILE A 61 -12.49 -16.86 -15.80
C ILE A 61 -11.36 -17.13 -16.81
N THR A 62 -10.24 -16.43 -16.66
CA THR A 62 -9.20 -16.38 -17.69
C THR A 62 -8.26 -17.59 -17.63
N ALA A 63 -7.89 -18.09 -16.46
CA ALA A 63 -6.96 -19.22 -16.37
C ALA A 63 -7.57 -20.54 -16.91
N PRO A 64 -8.82 -20.93 -16.60
CA PRO A 64 -9.44 -22.12 -17.21
C PRO A 64 -9.62 -21.96 -18.73
N LEU A 65 -10.06 -20.78 -19.17
CA LEU A 65 -10.29 -20.51 -20.59
C LEU A 65 -9.01 -20.63 -21.42
N ILE A 66 -7.91 -20.04 -20.96
CA ILE A 66 -6.63 -20.12 -21.65
C ILE A 66 -6.05 -21.55 -21.57
N PHE A 67 -6.19 -22.22 -20.42
CA PHE A 67 -5.80 -23.63 -20.27
C PHE A 67 -6.50 -24.53 -21.31
N LEU A 68 -7.82 -24.40 -21.46
CA LEU A 68 -8.63 -25.15 -22.42
C LEU A 68 -8.30 -24.84 -23.89
N ILE A 69 -8.01 -23.57 -24.21
CA ILE A 69 -7.51 -23.18 -25.53
C ILE A 69 -6.20 -23.91 -25.87
N THR A 70 -5.36 -24.26 -24.89
CA THR A 70 -4.14 -25.06 -25.17
C THR A 70 -4.42 -26.51 -25.58
N PHE A 71 -5.66 -26.99 -25.43
CA PHE A 71 -6.15 -28.29 -25.91
C PHE A 71 -7.13 -28.14 -27.08
N GLU A 72 -7.19 -26.96 -27.71
CA GLU A 72 -8.10 -26.65 -28.82
C GLU A 72 -9.60 -26.72 -28.43
N ILE A 73 -9.91 -26.60 -27.12
CA ILE A 73 -11.27 -26.60 -26.57
C ILE A 73 -11.77 -25.16 -26.41
N TYR A 74 -12.61 -24.71 -27.33
CA TYR A 74 -13.13 -23.34 -27.38
C TYR A 74 -14.52 -23.22 -26.72
N ILE A 75 -14.60 -23.24 -25.37
CA ILE A 75 -15.90 -23.14 -24.65
C ILE A 75 -16.68 -21.86 -25.01
N LEU A 76 -15.99 -20.75 -25.32
CA LEU A 76 -16.62 -19.50 -25.80
C LEU A 76 -17.57 -19.71 -26.99
N ASN A 77 -17.31 -20.70 -27.83
CA ASN A 77 -18.06 -20.96 -29.06
C ASN A 77 -19.39 -21.70 -28.80
N TRP A 78 -19.60 -22.25 -27.60
CA TRP A 78 -20.75 -23.12 -27.32
C TRP A 78 -22.07 -22.36 -27.16
N ASN A 79 -22.04 -21.11 -26.67
CA ASN A 79 -23.26 -20.34 -26.43
C ASN A 79 -22.99 -18.82 -26.50
N ILE A 80 -23.86 -18.09 -27.20
CA ILE A 80 -23.73 -16.64 -27.41
C ILE A 80 -23.80 -15.83 -26.09
N ILE A 81 -24.57 -16.28 -25.10
CA ILE A 81 -24.67 -15.63 -23.78
C ILE A 81 -23.35 -15.83 -23.04
N LEU A 82 -22.77 -17.04 -23.10
CA LEU A 82 -21.51 -17.38 -22.45
C LEU A 82 -20.33 -16.63 -23.09
N CYS A 83 -20.27 -16.58 -24.42
CA CYS A 83 -19.33 -15.74 -25.20
C CYS A 83 -19.33 -14.29 -24.68
N LYS A 84 -20.50 -13.65 -24.67
CA LYS A 84 -20.69 -12.26 -24.22
C LYS A 84 -20.31 -12.06 -22.75
N LEU A 85 -20.83 -12.91 -21.87
CA LEU A 85 -20.67 -12.77 -20.42
C LEU A 85 -19.23 -12.99 -19.97
N ILE A 86 -18.54 -14.00 -20.52
CA ILE A 86 -17.13 -14.27 -20.18
C ILE A 86 -16.23 -13.13 -20.66
N VAL A 87 -16.41 -12.66 -21.91
CA VAL A 87 -15.63 -11.54 -22.46
C VAL A 87 -15.85 -10.27 -21.63
N PHE A 88 -17.11 -9.94 -21.33
CA PHE A 88 -17.46 -8.80 -20.47
C PHE A 88 -16.84 -8.89 -19.07
N LEU A 89 -17.02 -10.02 -18.37
CA LEU A 89 -16.51 -10.20 -17.01
C LEU A 89 -14.97 -10.20 -16.96
N ASN A 90 -14.30 -10.77 -17.95
CA ASN A 90 -12.84 -10.76 -18.07
C ASN A 90 -12.30 -9.32 -18.14
N TYR A 91 -12.80 -8.53 -19.09
CA TYR A 91 -12.37 -7.13 -19.23
C TYR A 91 -12.78 -6.25 -18.04
N LEU A 92 -14.01 -6.41 -17.54
CA LEU A 92 -14.53 -5.66 -16.41
C LEU A 92 -13.75 -5.92 -15.12
N SER A 93 -13.50 -7.18 -14.77
CA SER A 93 -12.79 -7.54 -13.53
C SER A 93 -11.36 -7.01 -13.52
N CYS A 94 -10.65 -7.12 -14.65
CA CYS A 94 -9.29 -6.63 -14.78
C CYS A 94 -9.20 -5.09 -14.64
N GLN A 95 -10.12 -4.36 -15.29
CA GLN A 95 -10.22 -2.90 -15.16
C GLN A 95 -10.61 -2.46 -13.75
N ILE A 96 -11.54 -3.15 -13.08
CA ILE A 96 -11.92 -2.82 -11.71
C ILE A 96 -10.73 -2.99 -10.76
N SER A 97 -9.98 -4.10 -10.83
CA SER A 97 -8.79 -4.29 -10.00
C SER A 97 -7.76 -3.17 -10.21
N ALA A 98 -7.47 -2.79 -11.46
CA ALA A 98 -6.54 -1.70 -11.78
C ALA A 98 -7.05 -0.32 -11.28
N GLY A 99 -8.33 -0.01 -11.52
CA GLY A 99 -8.96 1.24 -11.09
C GLY A 99 -9.02 1.38 -9.56
N LEU A 100 -9.37 0.31 -8.85
CA LEU A 100 -9.36 0.30 -7.37
C LEU A 100 -7.94 0.42 -6.79
N LEU A 101 -6.92 -0.13 -7.46
CA LEU A 101 -5.51 0.05 -7.07
C LEU A 101 -5.05 1.52 -7.24
N ALA A 102 -5.53 2.21 -8.28
CA ALA A 102 -5.33 3.64 -8.46
C ALA A 102 -6.05 4.47 -7.37
N CYS A 103 -7.32 4.17 -7.07
CA CYS A 103 -8.06 4.80 -5.97
C CYS A 103 -7.39 4.55 -4.59
N LEU A 104 -6.85 3.36 -4.36
CA LEU A 104 -6.07 3.03 -3.17
C LEU A 104 -4.82 3.91 -3.07
N SER A 105 -4.13 4.15 -4.19
CA SER A 105 -2.94 5.02 -4.24
C SER A 105 -3.31 6.47 -3.92
N ILE A 106 -4.46 6.96 -4.37
CA ILE A 106 -4.99 8.29 -4.04
C ILE A 106 -5.38 8.40 -2.55
N ASP A 107 -6.10 7.43 -1.99
CA ASP A 107 -6.44 7.36 -0.55
C ASP A 107 -5.17 7.39 0.31
N ARG A 108 -4.11 6.72 -0.14
CA ARG A 108 -2.80 6.68 0.53
C ARG A 108 -1.99 7.96 0.37
N LEU A 109 -2.10 8.64 -0.77
CA LEU A 109 -1.55 9.98 -0.97
C LEU A 109 -2.19 10.98 0.00
N ILE A 110 -3.52 11.06 0.02
CA ILE A 110 -4.28 11.96 0.92
C ILE A 110 -3.91 11.69 2.39
N ALA A 111 -3.82 10.41 2.78
CA ALA A 111 -3.44 9.99 4.14
C ALA A 111 -2.02 10.38 4.57
N THR A 112 -1.12 10.69 3.63
CA THR A 112 0.29 11.03 3.92
C THR A 112 0.58 12.52 3.75
N THR A 113 -0.02 13.19 2.76
CA THR A 113 0.19 14.63 2.52
C THR A 113 -0.68 15.51 3.41
N CYS A 114 -1.92 15.13 3.70
CA CYS A 114 -2.85 15.97 4.45
C CYS A 114 -3.59 15.21 5.57
N LEU A 115 -2.94 15.12 6.73
CA LEU A 115 -3.52 14.53 7.95
C LEU A 115 -4.85 15.18 8.37
N TYR A 116 -5.04 16.48 8.08
CA TYR A 116 -6.27 17.21 8.37
C TYR A 116 -7.42 16.72 7.49
N LEU A 117 -7.29 16.79 6.15
CA LEU A 117 -8.30 16.30 5.21
C LEU A 117 -8.59 14.81 5.40
N TYR A 118 -7.55 13.99 5.65
CA TYR A 118 -7.74 12.56 5.93
C TYR A 118 -8.64 12.31 7.15
N ARG A 119 -8.49 13.09 8.24
CA ARG A 119 -9.29 12.92 9.47
C ARG A 119 -10.76 13.27 9.28
N TYR A 120 -11.09 14.13 8.31
CA TYR A 120 -12.46 14.56 8.00
C TYR A 120 -13.10 13.70 6.89
N ASN A 121 -12.38 13.48 5.77
CA ASN A 121 -12.94 12.86 4.55
C ASN A 121 -12.72 11.35 4.43
N CYS A 122 -11.65 10.77 4.98
CA CYS A 122 -11.32 9.35 4.75
C CYS A 122 -12.03 8.41 5.74
N THR A 123 -13.36 8.42 5.75
CA THR A 123 -14.17 7.44 6.50
C THR A 123 -14.28 6.12 5.76
N THR A 124 -14.50 5.02 6.49
CA THR A 124 -14.69 3.67 5.93
C THR A 124 -15.98 3.52 5.11
N ASN A 125 -16.94 4.43 5.28
CA ASN A 125 -18.17 4.43 4.51
C ASN A 125 -17.94 5.10 3.16
N ILE A 126 -17.21 6.21 3.14
CA ILE A 126 -16.82 6.92 1.91
C ILE A 126 -16.00 6.00 1.01
N SER A 127 -14.99 5.28 1.52
CA SER A 127 -14.22 4.35 0.69
C SER A 127 -15.06 3.20 0.10
N LYS A 128 -16.08 2.71 0.82
CA LYS A 128 -17.05 1.74 0.29
C LYS A 128 -17.85 2.32 -0.88
N TYR A 129 -18.34 3.55 -0.75
CA TYR A 129 -19.08 4.23 -1.82
C TYR A 129 -18.19 4.51 -3.04
N VAL A 130 -16.93 4.93 -2.85
CA VAL A 130 -15.95 5.08 -3.93
C VAL A 130 -15.73 3.76 -4.67
N CYS A 131 -15.57 2.64 -3.96
CA CYS A 131 -15.46 1.32 -4.61
C CYS A 131 -16.68 1.01 -5.49
N ILE A 132 -17.90 1.18 -4.95
CA ILE A 132 -19.15 0.89 -5.67
C ILE A 132 -19.30 1.81 -6.89
N LEU A 133 -18.95 3.09 -6.76
CA LEU A 133 -18.99 4.06 -7.85
C LEU A 133 -18.02 3.68 -8.99
N VAL A 134 -16.78 3.29 -8.65
CA VAL A 134 -15.79 2.80 -9.63
C VAL A 134 -16.28 1.55 -10.35
N ILE A 135 -16.83 0.58 -9.61
CA ILE A 135 -17.42 -0.65 -10.16
C ILE A 135 -18.56 -0.31 -11.13
N LEU A 136 -19.46 0.62 -10.76
CA LEU A 136 -20.59 1.03 -11.60
C LEU A 136 -20.13 1.74 -12.87
N ILE A 137 -19.23 2.72 -12.76
CA ILE A 137 -18.71 3.47 -13.91
C ILE A 137 -17.99 2.54 -14.89
N LEU A 138 -17.12 1.66 -14.40
CA LEU A 138 -16.42 0.69 -15.25
C LEU A 138 -17.38 -0.35 -15.83
N SER A 139 -18.42 -0.78 -15.11
CA SER A 139 -19.45 -1.68 -15.65
C SER A 139 -20.22 -1.04 -16.81
N LEU A 140 -20.58 0.25 -16.70
CA LEU A 140 -21.19 1.01 -17.79
C LEU A 140 -20.24 1.13 -19.00
N ILE A 141 -18.97 1.48 -18.78
CA ILE A 141 -17.97 1.58 -19.86
C ILE A 141 -17.78 0.23 -20.58
N ASN A 142 -17.69 -0.88 -19.85
CA ASN A 142 -17.48 -2.21 -20.42
C ASN A 142 -18.76 -2.85 -21.01
N SER A 143 -19.95 -2.28 -20.77
CA SER A 143 -21.23 -2.84 -21.24
C SER A 143 -21.29 -3.09 -22.76
N HIS A 144 -20.50 -2.33 -23.55
CA HIS A 144 -20.37 -2.52 -24.99
C HIS A 144 -19.92 -3.94 -25.40
N TYR A 145 -19.15 -4.64 -24.57
CA TYR A 145 -18.73 -6.03 -24.85
C TYR A 145 -19.93 -7.00 -24.91
N LEU A 146 -20.99 -6.77 -24.14
CA LEU A 146 -22.23 -7.56 -24.17
C LEU A 146 -23.03 -7.37 -25.46
N ILE A 147 -22.83 -6.24 -26.15
CA ILE A 147 -23.50 -5.91 -27.41
C ILE A 147 -22.64 -6.37 -28.60
N GLY A 148 -21.34 -6.08 -28.54
CA GLY A 148 -20.41 -6.22 -29.66
C GLY A 148 -19.99 -7.66 -29.99
N TYR A 149 -19.99 -8.59 -29.04
CA TYR A 149 -19.55 -9.97 -29.31
C TYR A 149 -20.71 -10.85 -29.80
N THR A 150 -20.42 -11.73 -30.75
CA THR A 150 -21.38 -12.71 -31.30
C THR A 150 -20.65 -14.01 -31.63
N ILE A 151 -21.41 -15.08 -31.88
CA ILE A 151 -20.91 -16.21 -32.64
C ILE A 151 -21.00 -15.85 -34.13
N ASP A 152 -19.93 -16.08 -34.90
CA ASP A 152 -19.88 -15.87 -36.34
C ASP A 152 -20.35 -17.11 -37.14
N GLN A 153 -20.35 -17.00 -38.48
CA GLN A 153 -20.76 -18.09 -39.38
C GLN A 153 -19.90 -19.35 -39.26
N ASN A 154 -18.65 -19.21 -38.79
CA ASN A 154 -17.71 -20.30 -38.58
C ASN A 154 -17.82 -20.91 -37.17
N GLY A 155 -18.75 -20.41 -36.34
CA GLY A 155 -18.97 -20.85 -34.97
C GLY A 155 -18.03 -20.21 -33.93
N TYR A 156 -17.21 -19.22 -34.29
CA TYR A 156 -16.28 -18.60 -33.34
C TYR A 156 -16.90 -17.40 -32.62
N CYS A 157 -16.64 -17.29 -31.32
CA CYS A 157 -16.94 -16.09 -30.53
C CYS A 157 -16.02 -14.93 -30.96
N SER A 158 -16.55 -14.00 -31.76
CA SER A 158 -15.80 -12.89 -32.35
C SER A 158 -16.56 -11.56 -32.23
N ALA A 159 -15.83 -10.44 -32.40
CA ALA A 159 -16.44 -9.11 -32.41
C ALA A 159 -17.24 -8.93 -33.71
N ARG A 160 -18.49 -8.47 -33.60
CA ARG A 160 -19.41 -8.36 -34.73
C ARG A 160 -19.05 -7.15 -35.59
N TYR A 161 -18.60 -7.41 -36.82
CA TYR A 161 -18.30 -6.40 -37.84
C TYR A 161 -19.57 -5.76 -38.40
N TYR A 162 -20.23 -4.91 -37.59
CA TYR A 162 -21.07 -3.86 -38.15
C TYR A 162 -20.16 -2.70 -38.58
N LYS A 163 -20.43 -2.11 -39.76
CA LYS A 163 -19.64 -0.99 -40.31
C LYS A 163 -19.54 0.22 -39.36
N TRP A 164 -20.57 0.46 -38.54
CA TRP A 164 -20.54 1.48 -37.48
C TRP A 164 -19.70 1.05 -36.27
N TYR A 165 -19.76 -0.24 -35.90
CA TYR A 165 -19.05 -0.80 -34.77
C TYR A 165 -17.55 -0.89 -35.04
N GLU A 166 -17.11 -1.21 -36.26
CA GLU A 166 -15.68 -1.31 -36.63
C GLU A 166 -14.91 0.00 -36.37
N ASN A 167 -15.48 1.14 -36.81
CA ASN A 167 -14.88 2.46 -36.58
C ASN A 167 -14.80 2.80 -35.08
N ILE A 168 -15.87 2.51 -34.32
CA ILE A 168 -15.91 2.73 -32.86
C ILE A 168 -15.00 1.75 -32.12
N TYR A 169 -14.87 0.50 -32.58
CA TYR A 169 -14.12 -0.57 -31.92
C TYR A 169 -12.62 -0.32 -31.91
N SER A 170 -12.07 0.27 -32.97
CA SER A 170 -10.69 0.78 -32.98
C SER A 170 -10.45 1.74 -31.81
N HIS A 171 -11.36 2.71 -31.61
CA HIS A 171 -11.30 3.62 -30.47
C HIS A 171 -11.56 2.92 -29.12
N LEU A 172 -12.43 1.91 -29.05
CA LEU A 172 -12.70 1.16 -27.81
C LEU A 172 -11.49 0.35 -27.33
N ASN A 173 -10.65 -0.19 -28.24
CA ASN A 173 -9.39 -0.83 -27.85
C ASN A 173 -8.40 0.19 -27.25
N ILE A 174 -8.40 1.43 -27.74
CA ILE A 174 -7.62 2.53 -27.15
C ILE A 174 -8.20 2.91 -25.78
N VAL A 175 -9.53 2.98 -25.62
CA VAL A 175 -10.19 3.19 -24.32
C VAL A 175 -9.85 2.06 -23.34
N TYR A 176 -9.83 0.81 -23.79
CA TYR A 176 -9.36 -0.33 -22.97
C TYR A 176 -7.92 -0.11 -22.50
N LEU A 177 -6.98 0.15 -23.41
CA LEU A 177 -5.57 0.41 -23.08
C LEU A 177 -5.40 1.57 -22.08
N LEU A 178 -6.13 2.66 -22.31
CA LEU A 178 -6.09 3.85 -21.46
C LEU A 178 -6.65 3.54 -20.07
N SER A 179 -7.87 2.99 -19.97
CA SER A 179 -8.56 2.73 -18.71
C SER A 179 -7.94 1.60 -17.89
N TYR A 180 -7.41 0.56 -18.53
CA TYR A 180 -6.80 -0.58 -17.86
C TYR A 180 -5.33 -0.35 -17.49
N SER A 181 -4.53 0.19 -18.42
CA SER A 181 -3.08 0.29 -18.25
C SER A 181 -2.62 1.72 -17.95
N ILE A 182 -2.84 2.65 -18.87
CA ILE A 182 -2.12 3.96 -18.86
C ILE A 182 -2.63 4.88 -17.74
N ILE A 183 -3.94 5.01 -17.57
CA ILE A 183 -4.55 5.88 -16.54
C ILE A 183 -4.26 5.34 -15.13
N PRO A 184 -4.48 4.04 -14.81
CA PRO A 184 -4.08 3.50 -13.51
C PRO A 184 -2.58 3.65 -13.26
N PHE A 185 -1.73 3.29 -14.22
CA PHE A 185 -0.26 3.40 -14.08
C PHE A 185 0.19 4.84 -13.78
N THR A 186 -0.31 5.83 -14.53
CA THR A 186 0.09 7.24 -14.33
C THR A 186 -0.37 7.75 -12.97
N ILE A 187 -1.62 7.50 -12.57
CA ILE A 187 -2.14 7.87 -11.25
C ILE A 187 -1.30 7.22 -10.13
N ILE A 188 -1.07 5.92 -10.21
CA ILE A 188 -0.32 5.15 -9.21
C ILE A 188 1.12 5.68 -9.10
N THR A 189 1.79 5.93 -10.22
CA THR A 189 3.18 6.42 -10.26
C THR A 189 3.31 7.82 -9.67
N ILE A 190 2.42 8.73 -10.07
CA ILE A 190 2.39 10.11 -9.55
C ILE A 190 2.09 10.09 -8.03
N CYS A 191 1.12 9.30 -7.58
CA CYS A 191 0.80 9.17 -6.16
C CYS A 191 2.00 8.64 -5.35
N ASN A 192 2.64 7.56 -5.82
CA ASN A 192 3.80 6.98 -5.15
C ASN A 192 4.98 7.96 -5.08
N LEU A 193 5.24 8.72 -6.16
CA LEU A 193 6.27 9.76 -6.17
C LEU A 193 6.02 10.82 -5.10
N PHE A 194 4.80 11.35 -5.01
CA PHE A 194 4.43 12.32 -3.97
C PHE A 194 4.46 11.74 -2.55
N ILE A 195 4.05 10.48 -2.35
CA ILE A 195 4.14 9.80 -1.04
C ILE A 195 5.62 9.72 -0.62
N VAL A 196 6.52 9.30 -1.53
CA VAL A 196 7.95 9.22 -1.26
C VAL A 196 8.52 10.60 -0.91
N ILE A 197 8.24 11.64 -1.71
CA ILE A 197 8.68 13.02 -1.44
C ILE A 197 8.19 13.49 -0.06
N SER A 198 6.91 13.28 0.26
CA SER A 198 6.32 13.65 1.55
C SER A 198 7.01 12.94 2.73
N VAL A 199 7.31 11.64 2.60
CA VAL A 199 8.03 10.87 3.63
C VAL A 199 9.45 11.40 3.83
N TYR A 200 10.18 11.75 2.76
CA TYR A 200 11.52 12.35 2.85
C TYR A 200 11.49 13.74 3.51
N GLN A 201 10.56 14.62 3.11
CA GLN A 201 10.38 15.94 3.72
C GLN A 201 10.04 15.83 5.21
N ASN A 202 9.12 14.94 5.58
CA ASN A 202 8.76 14.70 6.98
C ASN A 202 9.95 14.17 7.80
N LYS A 203 10.80 13.30 7.22
CA LYS A 203 12.03 12.82 7.86
C LYS A 203 13.05 13.95 8.09
N ALA A 204 13.22 14.85 7.13
CA ALA A 204 14.10 16.01 7.25
C ALA A 204 13.59 17.01 8.31
N ASN A 205 12.30 17.33 8.28
CA ASN A 205 11.65 18.21 9.25
C ASN A 205 11.76 17.68 10.68
N MET A 206 11.63 16.36 10.87
CA MET A 206 11.86 15.75 12.18
C MET A 206 13.32 15.85 12.63
N LYS A 207 14.31 15.54 11.77
CA LYS A 207 15.73 15.75 12.11
C LYS A 207 16.01 17.19 12.57
N ARG A 208 15.46 18.19 11.87
CA ARG A 208 15.60 19.61 12.24
C ARG A 208 15.01 19.90 13.64
N LYS A 209 13.82 19.38 13.95
CA LYS A 209 13.18 19.52 15.27
C LYS A 209 13.96 18.83 16.40
N TYR A 210 14.59 17.68 16.15
CA TYR A 210 15.45 17.02 17.14
C TYR A 210 16.76 17.78 17.38
N LEU A 211 17.40 18.30 16.33
CA LEU A 211 18.65 19.07 16.46
C LEU A 211 18.43 20.39 17.23
N LEU A 212 17.36 21.13 16.93
CA LEU A 212 16.99 22.35 17.65
C LEU A 212 16.61 22.11 19.13
N LYS A 213 16.29 20.87 19.50
CA LYS A 213 15.90 20.51 20.88
C LYS A 213 17.06 19.91 21.69
N LYS A 214 18.26 19.74 21.13
CA LYS A 214 19.44 19.38 21.93
C LYS A 214 19.83 20.61 22.75
N PRO A 215 19.62 20.63 24.08
CA PRO A 215 19.81 21.84 24.86
C PRO A 215 21.29 22.21 24.95
N ILE A 216 21.57 23.52 25.04
CA ILE A 216 22.92 24.08 25.27
C ILE A 216 23.27 23.86 26.76
N LEU A 217 23.46 22.60 27.14
CA LEU A 217 23.60 22.13 28.52
C LEU A 217 25.04 21.68 28.81
N SER A 218 26.00 22.13 28.00
CA SER A 218 27.40 21.71 28.04
C SER A 218 28.40 22.87 27.88
N LEU A 219 28.02 24.10 28.23
CA LEU A 219 28.88 25.29 28.08
C LEU A 219 29.05 26.16 29.34
N ASN A 220 28.47 25.76 30.48
CA ASN A 220 28.55 26.52 31.75
C ASN A 220 29.37 25.84 32.87
N ASN A 221 30.04 24.71 32.61
CA ASN A 221 30.82 23.96 33.61
C ASN A 221 32.34 23.99 33.36
N GLN A 222 32.88 25.13 32.92
CA GLN A 222 34.33 25.29 32.69
C GLN A 222 34.98 26.49 33.41
N ASN A 223 34.26 27.16 34.32
CA ASN A 223 34.76 28.35 35.03
C ASN A 223 35.15 28.15 36.50
N ASP A 224 35.09 26.91 37.04
CA ASP A 224 35.56 26.59 38.40
C ASP A 224 36.69 25.55 38.38
N GLN A 225 37.91 25.98 37.99
CA GLN A 225 39.15 25.32 38.42
C GLN A 225 40.41 26.19 38.24
N THR A 226 40.48 27.25 39.04
CA THR A 226 41.75 27.90 39.40
C THR A 226 41.84 28.02 40.92
N ILE A 227 42.74 27.24 41.55
CA ILE A 227 43.67 27.65 42.63
C ILE A 227 44.41 26.40 43.20
N ILE A 228 45.66 26.21 42.71
CA ILE A 228 46.93 26.05 43.46
C ILE A 228 47.23 24.77 44.31
N ASN A 229 48.51 24.32 44.19
CA ASN A 229 49.32 23.33 44.94
C ASN A 229 49.24 21.83 44.56
N SER A 230 50.33 21.03 44.50
CA SER A 230 51.79 21.33 44.39
C SER A 230 52.65 20.04 44.22
N SER A 231 53.64 20.06 43.31
CA SER A 231 54.89 19.22 43.35
C SER A 231 54.80 17.70 42.99
N PRO A 232 55.92 16.93 42.82
CA PRO A 232 56.43 16.64 41.46
C PRO A 232 56.86 15.16 41.20
N TYR A 233 57.65 14.93 40.12
CA TYR A 233 58.24 13.66 39.62
C TYR A 233 57.27 12.73 38.83
N CYS A 234 57.64 12.00 37.76
CA CYS A 234 58.94 11.78 37.10
C CYS A 234 58.81 11.46 35.58
N LEU A 235 59.90 11.68 34.82
CA LEU A 235 60.21 11.19 33.45
C LEU A 235 60.67 9.68 33.54
N PRO A 236 61.03 8.88 32.48
CA PRO A 236 61.23 9.26 31.06
C PRO A 236 60.91 8.25 29.90
N THR A 237 60.94 8.78 28.65
CA THR A 237 61.38 8.15 27.36
C THR A 237 60.60 6.93 26.78
N THR A 238 60.54 6.66 25.46
CA THR A 238 61.40 6.98 24.27
C THR A 238 60.63 7.31 22.96
N LEU A 239 61.33 7.98 22.02
CA LEU A 239 61.36 7.97 20.52
C LEU A 239 60.33 7.13 19.71
N ASP A 240 59.96 7.41 18.44
CA ASP A 240 60.49 8.21 17.30
C ASP A 240 59.32 8.91 16.54
N ARG A 241 59.38 10.06 15.82
CA ARG A 241 60.31 10.76 14.89
C ARG A 241 59.96 10.63 13.39
N LYS A 242 59.33 11.68 12.82
CA LYS A 242 59.50 12.32 11.48
C LYS A 242 58.36 13.35 11.27
N GLU A 243 58.53 14.64 10.94
CA GLU A 243 59.40 15.36 9.95
C GLU A 243 59.12 14.85 8.51
N ASP A 244 58.59 15.59 7.53
CA ASP A 244 58.29 17.03 7.34
C ASP A 244 56.96 17.20 6.52
N THR A 245 56.50 18.32 5.93
CA THR A 245 57.09 19.64 5.59
C THR A 245 56.00 20.75 5.50
N ILE A 246 56.41 22.02 5.44
CA ILE A 246 55.59 23.24 5.28
C ILE A 246 55.46 23.64 3.79
N MET A 247 54.31 24.19 3.38
CA MET A 247 54.26 25.27 2.37
C MET A 247 53.17 26.28 2.71
N ASN A 248 53.57 27.55 2.77
CA ASN A 248 52.79 28.71 3.19
C ASN A 248 52.31 29.48 1.95
N ASN A 249 51.10 30.03 1.95
CA ASN A 249 50.86 31.22 1.14
C ASN A 249 49.68 32.09 1.60
N ASN A 250 49.96 33.40 1.69
CA ASN A 250 49.00 34.44 2.01
C ASN A 250 48.22 34.86 0.76
N ASN A 251 46.95 35.29 0.91
CA ASN A 251 46.63 36.73 0.83
C ASN A 251 45.12 37.06 0.95
N LYS A 252 44.87 38.15 1.67
CA LYS A 252 43.79 39.16 1.54
C LYS A 252 42.59 38.87 0.62
N PHE A 253 41.39 39.06 1.17
CA PHE A 253 40.54 40.17 0.71
C PHE A 253 39.67 40.72 1.84
N GLN A 254 39.27 42.00 1.73
CA GLN A 254 38.58 42.78 2.77
C GLN A 254 37.25 43.33 2.22
N GLN A 255 36.41 43.87 3.13
CA GLN A 255 35.26 44.76 2.90
C GLN A 255 33.85 44.18 2.58
N SER A 256 32.93 44.52 3.50
CA SER A 256 31.67 45.27 3.27
C SER A 256 30.60 44.65 2.35
N SER A 257 29.36 44.40 2.83
CA SER A 257 28.47 45.50 3.24
C SER A 257 27.16 44.99 3.88
N ASN A 258 26.51 45.86 4.67
CA ASN A 258 25.12 45.68 5.12
C ASN A 258 24.15 45.71 3.95
N GLN A 259 23.18 44.77 3.87
CA GLN A 259 21.86 45.08 3.29
C GLN A 259 20.73 44.15 3.76
N ASN A 260 19.56 44.77 3.97
CA ASN A 260 18.21 44.19 3.91
C ASN A 260 17.70 43.26 5.02
N LYS A 261 17.50 43.88 6.20
CA LYS A 261 16.32 43.63 7.06
C LYS A 261 15.01 43.80 6.26
N ARG A 262 14.51 42.77 5.57
CA ARG A 262 13.16 42.80 4.95
C ARG A 262 12.43 41.46 4.77
N GLN A 263 12.68 40.47 5.64
CA GLN A 263 11.98 39.17 5.64
C GLN A 263 11.26 38.81 6.95
N VAL A 264 11.15 39.72 7.92
CA VAL A 264 10.60 39.41 9.26
C VAL A 264 9.06 39.59 9.34
N PHE A 265 8.42 40.20 8.34
CA PHE A 265 6.99 40.56 8.41
C PHE A 265 6.00 39.58 7.76
N VAL A 266 6.46 38.46 7.17
CA VAL A 266 5.58 37.45 6.56
C VAL A 266 5.36 36.22 7.46
N THR A 267 6.25 35.99 8.43
CA THR A 267 6.20 34.81 9.33
C THR A 267 5.29 34.95 10.55
N MET A 268 4.65 36.11 10.77
CA MET A 268 3.71 36.27 11.90
C MET A 268 2.32 35.67 11.62
N ASN A 269 1.78 35.76 10.40
CA ASN A 269 0.45 35.20 10.06
C ASN A 269 0.42 33.66 10.04
N GLU A 270 1.51 33.00 9.66
CA GLU A 270 1.59 31.53 9.75
C GLU A 270 1.56 31.05 11.20
N ASN A 271 2.24 31.75 12.11
CA ASN A 271 2.27 31.37 13.53
C ASN A 271 0.91 31.50 14.21
N GLU A 272 0.11 32.53 13.88
CA GLU A 272 -1.25 32.65 14.43
C GLU A 272 -2.16 31.51 13.92
N THR A 273 -2.03 31.14 12.64
CA THR A 273 -2.76 30.02 12.04
C THR A 273 -2.35 28.68 12.67
N VAL A 274 -1.04 28.48 12.92
CA VAL A 274 -0.50 27.30 13.60
C VAL A 274 -0.95 27.22 15.06
N ASN A 275 -1.04 28.35 15.77
CA ASN A 275 -1.54 28.36 17.15
C ASN A 275 -3.03 27.98 17.21
N LYS A 276 -3.88 28.56 16.35
CA LYS A 276 -5.30 28.16 16.23
C LYS A 276 -5.47 26.68 15.89
N LEU A 277 -4.57 26.10 15.10
CA LEU A 277 -4.54 24.66 14.79
C LEU A 277 -4.07 23.78 15.98
N ILE A 278 -3.17 24.29 16.83
CA ILE A 278 -2.74 23.62 18.06
C ILE A 278 -3.88 23.60 19.08
N ASP A 279 -4.58 24.72 19.24
CA ASP A 279 -5.70 24.83 20.17
C ASP A 279 -6.86 23.91 19.75
N ALA A 280 -7.16 23.81 18.46
CA ALA A 280 -8.16 22.87 17.94
C ALA A 280 -7.81 21.37 18.15
N ASP A 281 -6.53 20.95 18.07
CA ASP A 281 -6.16 19.56 18.42
C ASP A 281 -6.17 19.35 19.95
N ASN A 282 -5.87 20.37 20.75
CA ASN A 282 -5.98 20.31 22.21
C ASN A 282 -7.43 20.17 22.68
N GLU A 283 -8.35 20.95 22.10
CA GLU A 283 -9.78 20.89 22.38
C GLU A 283 -10.35 19.51 21.99
N CYS A 284 -10.06 19.03 20.78
CA CYS A 284 -10.52 17.72 20.31
C CYS A 284 -9.88 16.53 21.07
N ARG A 285 -8.69 16.71 21.67
CA ARG A 285 -8.11 15.72 22.62
C ARG A 285 -8.84 15.73 23.96
N THR A 286 -9.15 16.92 24.47
CA THR A 286 -9.84 17.11 25.75
C THR A 286 -11.24 16.52 25.69
N GLU A 287 -11.97 16.79 24.61
CA GLU A 287 -13.30 16.22 24.36
C GLU A 287 -13.28 14.69 24.28
N ARG A 288 -12.25 14.10 23.65
CA ARG A 288 -12.06 12.64 23.58
C ARG A 288 -11.65 12.03 24.93
N TYR A 289 -10.90 12.75 25.75
CA TYR A 289 -10.55 12.33 27.11
C TYR A 289 -11.77 12.38 28.04
N ASN A 290 -12.62 13.39 27.88
CA ASN A 290 -13.85 13.56 28.64
C ASN A 290 -14.87 12.47 28.27
N ARG A 291 -15.09 12.18 26.97
CA ARG A 291 -15.95 11.05 26.56
C ARG A 291 -15.42 9.68 27.02
N PHE A 292 -14.10 9.48 27.03
CA PHE A 292 -13.53 8.23 27.57
C PHE A 292 -13.73 8.13 29.09
N SER A 293 -13.58 9.23 29.82
CA SER A 293 -13.80 9.28 31.28
C SER A 293 -15.28 9.15 31.68
N GLN A 294 -16.21 9.73 30.91
CA GLN A 294 -17.65 9.55 31.14
C GLN A 294 -18.09 8.10 30.90
N ASN A 295 -17.63 7.45 29.83
CA ASN A 295 -17.94 6.04 29.59
C ASN A 295 -17.35 5.13 30.67
N LEU A 296 -16.19 5.48 31.26
CA LEU A 296 -15.59 4.72 32.37
C LEU A 296 -16.31 4.93 33.72
N LEU A 297 -17.15 5.96 33.84
CA LEU A 297 -17.98 6.24 35.03
C LEU A 297 -19.37 5.61 34.92
N LEU A 298 -19.93 5.48 33.71
CA LEU A 298 -21.25 4.90 33.48
C LEU A 298 -21.28 3.37 33.56
N ASP A 299 -20.14 2.69 33.36
CA ASP A 299 -20.00 1.22 33.56
C ASP A 299 -19.80 0.84 35.06
N GLY A 300 -20.02 1.77 36.01
CA GLY A 300 -19.66 1.62 37.42
C GLY A 300 -20.80 1.53 38.44
N GLU A 301 -22.06 1.80 38.05
CA GLU A 301 -23.20 1.87 38.98
C GLU A 301 -24.24 0.74 38.75
N GLU A 302 -23.84 -0.52 38.92
CA GLU A 302 -24.81 -1.57 39.29
C GLU A 302 -24.12 -2.79 39.97
N LEU A 303 -23.92 -2.70 41.29
CA LEU A 303 -24.20 -3.77 42.27
C LEU A 303 -23.89 -3.26 43.69
N VAL A 304 -24.92 -2.95 44.47
CA VAL A 304 -24.77 -2.64 45.91
C VAL A 304 -24.89 -3.92 46.72
N GLY A 305 -23.81 -4.30 47.41
CA GLY A 305 -23.77 -5.34 48.44
C GLY A 305 -23.05 -4.80 49.69
N PRO A 306 -23.54 -5.06 50.91
CA PRO A 306 -23.08 -4.33 52.09
C PRO A 306 -21.86 -4.95 52.80
N ILE A 307 -20.99 -4.05 53.28
CA ILE A 307 -20.09 -4.17 54.46
C ILE A 307 -18.95 -5.20 54.37
N GLU A 308 -17.71 -4.70 54.32
CA GLU A 308 -16.73 -4.77 55.44
C GLU A 308 -15.51 -3.85 55.16
N THR A 309 -15.05 -3.12 56.17
CA THR A 309 -13.87 -2.23 56.12
C THR A 309 -12.70 -2.83 56.90
N PRO A 310 -11.46 -2.83 56.37
CA PRO A 310 -10.40 -2.02 56.99
C PRO A 310 -9.32 -1.55 55.96
N PRO A 311 -8.11 -1.13 56.35
CA PRO A 311 -7.82 0.21 56.83
C PRO A 311 -6.93 1.05 55.88
N LYS A 312 -6.87 2.36 56.14
CA LYS A 312 -6.13 3.37 55.38
C LYS A 312 -4.64 3.02 55.20
N ARG A 313 -4.13 3.08 53.96
CA ARG A 313 -2.68 3.18 53.68
C ARG A 313 -2.39 4.40 52.80
N GLN A 314 -1.84 5.44 53.42
CA GLN A 314 -1.48 6.71 52.81
C GLN A 314 -0.12 6.65 52.08
N ASN A 315 0.06 7.57 51.13
CA ASN A 315 1.34 8.13 50.65
C ASN A 315 2.32 7.23 49.86
N SER A 316 2.11 7.12 48.55
CA SER A 316 3.19 6.78 47.58
C SER A 316 2.98 7.29 46.14
N SER A 317 1.96 8.12 45.88
CA SER A 317 1.42 8.36 44.53
C SER A 317 2.06 9.49 43.70
N ILE A 318 2.94 10.32 44.27
CA ILE A 318 3.47 11.51 43.57
C ILE A 318 4.60 11.17 42.58
N SER A 319 5.40 10.13 42.83
CA SER A 319 6.51 9.72 41.94
C SER A 319 6.05 9.00 40.66
N ALA A 320 4.81 8.49 40.61
CA ALA A 320 4.25 7.84 39.43
C ALA A 320 3.84 8.83 38.32
N VAL A 321 3.54 10.09 38.68
CA VAL A 321 3.03 11.10 37.73
C VAL A 321 4.12 11.59 36.77
N PHE A 322 5.35 11.75 37.25
CA PHE A 322 6.46 12.26 36.41
C PHE A 322 7.01 11.24 35.40
N ARG A 323 6.79 9.93 35.58
CA ARG A 323 7.34 8.90 34.69
C ARG A 323 6.56 8.69 33.39
N LYS A 324 5.39 9.33 33.21
CA LYS A 324 4.49 9.09 32.06
C LYS A 324 4.83 9.89 30.79
N ARG A 325 5.62 10.97 30.90
CA ARG A 325 5.88 11.94 29.80
C ARG A 325 6.89 11.49 28.73
N SER A 326 7.66 10.42 28.93
CA SER A 326 8.63 9.90 27.93
C SER A 326 8.01 8.96 26.86
N SER A 327 6.78 8.49 27.08
CA SER A 327 6.11 7.46 26.25
C SER A 327 5.58 7.95 24.90
N THR A 328 5.52 9.27 24.66
CA THR A 328 4.97 9.85 23.41
C THR A 328 5.93 9.76 22.22
N SER A 329 7.24 9.70 22.49
CA SER A 329 8.30 9.62 21.46
C SER A 329 8.29 8.29 20.69
N THR A 330 8.21 7.17 21.40
CA THR A 330 8.22 5.81 20.81
C THR A 330 7.03 5.57 19.89
N THR A 331 5.85 6.07 20.29
CA THR A 331 4.60 5.95 19.52
C THR A 331 4.67 6.61 18.15
N TYR A 332 5.44 7.69 17.98
CA TYR A 332 5.59 8.36 16.68
C TYR A 332 6.51 7.56 15.73
N SER A 333 7.65 7.10 16.23
CA SER A 333 8.61 6.29 15.44
C SER A 333 7.94 5.03 14.86
N GLN A 334 7.14 4.34 15.66
CA GLN A 334 6.40 3.16 15.23
C GLN A 334 5.40 3.45 14.09
N LYS A 335 4.68 4.57 14.14
CA LYS A 335 3.74 4.99 13.08
C LYS A 335 4.47 5.27 11.75
N MET A 336 5.63 5.94 11.81
CA MET A 336 6.40 6.26 10.62
C MET A 336 6.97 5.00 9.95
N CYS A 337 7.46 4.03 10.74
CA CYS A 337 7.93 2.73 10.23
C CYS A 337 6.82 1.99 9.45
N VAL A 338 5.59 1.96 9.99
CA VAL A 338 4.44 1.34 9.32
C VAL A 338 4.08 2.05 8.01
N GLN A 339 4.14 3.39 7.95
CA GLN A 339 3.88 4.13 6.70
C GLN A 339 4.92 3.81 5.62
N VAL A 340 6.22 3.75 5.98
CA VAL A 340 7.29 3.37 5.03
C VAL A 340 7.07 1.94 4.50
N GLN A 341 6.68 0.99 5.36
CA GLN A 341 6.42 -0.40 4.94
C GLN A 341 5.29 -0.48 3.89
N ILE A 342 4.21 0.29 4.07
CA ILE A 342 3.08 0.36 3.14
C ILE A 342 3.47 1.09 1.84
N THR A 343 4.29 2.14 1.91
CA THR A 343 4.79 2.83 0.70
C THR A 343 5.62 1.88 -0.16
N LEU A 344 6.49 1.08 0.47
CA LEU A 344 7.28 0.07 -0.22
C LEU A 344 6.40 -1.05 -0.81
N SER A 345 5.29 -1.42 -0.15
CA SER A 345 4.33 -2.38 -0.70
C SER A 345 3.69 -1.87 -1.99
N LEU A 346 3.19 -0.62 -1.96
CA LEU A 346 2.52 0.00 -3.10
C LEU A 346 3.50 0.14 -4.27
N LEU A 347 4.72 0.61 -4.01
CA LEU A 347 5.77 0.71 -5.02
C LEU A 347 6.12 -0.66 -5.65
N ALA A 348 6.26 -1.72 -4.85
CA ALA A 348 6.51 -3.07 -5.36
C ALA A 348 5.34 -3.61 -6.21
N ILE A 349 4.09 -3.42 -5.78
CA ILE A 349 2.89 -3.80 -6.54
C ILE A 349 2.82 -3.01 -7.85
N SER A 350 3.16 -1.72 -7.82
CA SER A 350 3.16 -0.84 -9.00
C SER A 350 4.20 -1.28 -10.03
N ILE A 351 5.41 -1.61 -9.57
CA ILE A 351 6.48 -2.17 -10.40
C ILE A 351 6.03 -3.49 -11.02
N SER A 352 5.48 -4.42 -10.22
CA SER A 352 4.95 -5.68 -10.74
C SER A 352 3.84 -5.46 -11.76
N PHE A 353 2.91 -4.53 -11.52
CA PHE A 353 1.85 -4.20 -12.47
C PHE A 353 2.42 -3.73 -13.81
N ILE A 354 3.42 -2.84 -13.82
CA ILE A 354 4.06 -2.40 -15.08
C ILE A 354 4.68 -3.59 -15.83
N PHE A 355 5.55 -4.35 -15.16
CA PHE A 355 6.32 -5.42 -15.81
C PHE A 355 5.46 -6.62 -16.24
N CYS A 356 4.32 -6.86 -15.59
CA CYS A 356 3.43 -7.98 -15.92
C CYS A 356 2.27 -7.58 -16.84
N THR A 357 1.74 -6.36 -16.73
CA THR A 357 0.59 -5.88 -17.53
C THR A 357 1.01 -5.27 -18.87
N LEU A 358 2.06 -4.45 -18.89
CA LEU A 358 2.43 -3.71 -20.10
C LEU A 358 2.80 -4.62 -21.29
N PRO A 359 3.58 -5.72 -21.13
CA PRO A 359 3.90 -6.59 -22.25
C PRO A 359 2.66 -7.30 -22.85
N ASN A 360 1.67 -7.63 -22.01
CA ASN A 360 0.42 -8.23 -22.46
C ASN A 360 -0.46 -7.22 -23.24
N CYS A 361 -0.55 -5.98 -22.75
CA CYS A 361 -1.23 -4.88 -23.46
C CYS A 361 -0.58 -4.60 -24.82
N ILE A 362 0.75 -4.48 -24.88
CA ILE A 362 1.49 -4.28 -26.14
C ILE A 362 1.25 -5.46 -27.08
N SER A 363 1.37 -6.70 -26.61
CA SER A 363 1.17 -7.88 -27.45
C SER A 363 -0.25 -7.94 -28.03
N THR A 364 -1.27 -7.61 -27.22
CA THR A 364 -2.68 -7.54 -27.68
C THR A 364 -2.86 -6.51 -28.80
N ILE A 365 -2.29 -5.31 -28.66
CA ILE A 365 -2.35 -4.26 -29.70
C ILE A 365 -1.65 -4.75 -30.97
N MET A 366 -0.44 -5.29 -30.84
CA MET A 366 0.36 -5.70 -32.00
C MET A 366 -0.28 -6.87 -32.77
N ILE A 367 -1.00 -7.78 -32.09
CA ILE A 367 -1.82 -8.81 -32.75
C ILE A 367 -2.93 -8.17 -33.61
N GLN A 368 -3.59 -7.11 -33.11
CA GLN A 368 -4.63 -6.40 -33.85
C GLN A 368 -4.05 -5.60 -35.02
N THR A 369 -2.98 -4.83 -34.80
CA THR A 369 -2.33 -3.99 -35.82
C THR A 369 -1.74 -4.81 -36.97
N TYR A 370 -1.11 -5.95 -36.69
CA TYR A 370 -0.43 -6.77 -37.71
C TYR A 370 -1.26 -7.95 -38.21
N ASN A 371 -2.60 -7.86 -38.17
CA ASN A 371 -3.47 -8.98 -38.53
C ASN A 371 -3.27 -9.50 -39.97
N GLN A 372 -2.80 -8.66 -40.90
CA GLN A 372 -2.50 -9.03 -42.29
C GLN A 372 -1.21 -9.87 -42.46
N ASN A 373 -0.22 -9.73 -41.58
CA ASN A 373 1.03 -10.47 -41.67
C ASN A 373 1.03 -11.66 -40.70
N GLU A 374 0.75 -12.84 -41.23
CA GLU A 374 0.57 -14.05 -40.42
C GLU A 374 1.81 -14.40 -39.57
N GLN A 375 3.03 -14.19 -40.08
CA GLN A 375 4.26 -14.49 -39.33
C GLN A 375 4.42 -13.54 -38.13
N VAL A 376 4.19 -12.24 -38.34
CA VAL A 376 4.24 -11.22 -37.28
C VAL A 376 3.12 -11.43 -36.27
N ARG A 377 1.90 -11.76 -36.72
CA ARG A 377 0.77 -12.11 -35.84
C ARG A 377 1.09 -13.32 -34.96
N LYS A 378 1.64 -14.40 -35.52
CA LYS A 378 2.06 -15.59 -34.77
C LYS A 378 3.17 -15.30 -33.75
N PHE A 379 4.10 -14.39 -34.06
CA PHE A 379 5.12 -13.93 -33.12
C PHE A 379 4.49 -13.21 -31.92
N TRP A 380 3.65 -12.19 -32.17
CA TRP A 380 2.99 -11.45 -31.09
C TRP A 380 2.00 -12.30 -30.28
N GLN A 381 1.38 -13.31 -30.90
CA GLN A 381 0.56 -14.30 -30.18
C GLN A 381 1.40 -15.12 -29.19
N ALA A 382 2.60 -15.56 -29.56
CA ALA A 382 3.53 -16.22 -28.63
C ALA A 382 3.99 -15.27 -27.50
N MET A 383 4.27 -14.00 -27.81
CA MET A 383 4.59 -12.98 -26.79
C MET A 383 3.41 -12.70 -25.84
N ASN A 384 2.17 -12.76 -26.34
CA ASN A 384 0.96 -12.67 -25.52
C ASN A 384 0.85 -13.87 -24.56
N TYR A 385 1.11 -15.10 -25.04
CA TYR A 385 1.15 -16.28 -24.18
C TYR A 385 2.27 -16.25 -23.12
N PHE A 386 3.42 -15.66 -23.43
CA PHE A 386 4.47 -15.44 -22.43
C PHE A 386 4.13 -14.36 -21.39
N SER A 387 3.39 -13.31 -21.79
CA SER A 387 3.08 -12.17 -20.90
C SER A 387 1.79 -12.35 -20.08
N ILE A 388 0.84 -13.15 -20.54
CA ILE A 388 -0.39 -13.45 -19.78
C ILE A 388 -0.09 -14.27 -18.50
N VAL A 389 0.96 -15.09 -18.49
CA VAL A 389 1.35 -15.89 -17.32
C VAL A 389 1.81 -15.00 -16.16
N PRO A 390 2.80 -14.08 -16.31
CA PRO A 390 3.11 -13.06 -15.33
C PRO A 390 1.90 -12.23 -14.88
N LEU A 391 1.00 -11.87 -15.81
CA LEU A 391 -0.20 -11.11 -15.47
C LEU A 391 -1.13 -11.88 -14.51
N LEU A 392 -1.46 -13.14 -14.83
CA LEU A 392 -2.26 -14.01 -13.95
C LEU A 392 -1.56 -14.26 -12.60
N ILE A 393 -0.22 -14.35 -12.59
CA ILE A 393 0.59 -14.42 -11.38
C ILE A 393 0.41 -13.14 -10.54
N THR A 394 0.48 -11.93 -11.11
CA THR A 394 0.29 -10.68 -10.36
C THR A 394 -1.05 -10.63 -9.62
N HIS A 395 -2.16 -10.99 -10.29
CA HIS A 395 -3.49 -11.08 -9.65
C HIS A 395 -3.58 -12.14 -8.54
N SER A 396 -2.69 -13.15 -8.55
CA SER A 396 -2.63 -14.22 -7.54
C SER A 396 -1.64 -13.96 -6.41
N VAL A 397 -0.61 -13.14 -6.66
CA VAL A 397 0.55 -12.88 -5.77
C VAL A 397 0.33 -11.65 -4.88
N ASN A 398 -0.78 -10.92 -5.03
CA ASN A 398 -1.16 -9.80 -4.14
C ASN A 398 -1.10 -10.18 -2.65
N LEU A 399 -1.51 -11.40 -2.26
CA LEU A 399 -1.33 -11.91 -0.89
C LEU A 399 0.14 -11.92 -0.43
N ILE A 400 1.06 -12.37 -1.30
CA ILE A 400 2.50 -12.46 -1.00
C ILE A 400 3.07 -11.05 -0.80
N PHE A 401 2.70 -10.09 -1.65
CA PHE A 401 3.10 -8.70 -1.46
C PHE A 401 2.59 -8.13 -0.12
N TYR A 402 1.33 -8.39 0.27
CA TYR A 402 0.80 -7.95 1.58
C TYR A 402 1.49 -8.66 2.75
N TYR A 403 1.81 -9.94 2.62
CA TYR A 403 2.51 -10.72 3.65
C TYR A 403 3.98 -10.28 3.83
N LEU A 404 4.71 -10.02 2.74
CA LEU A 404 6.09 -9.53 2.80
C LEU A 404 6.16 -8.09 3.35
N SER A 405 5.18 -7.26 3.00
CA SER A 405 5.21 -5.81 3.29
C SER A 405 4.49 -5.36 4.56
N SER A 406 3.72 -6.21 5.25
CA SER A 406 3.02 -5.79 6.47
C SER A 406 3.26 -6.77 7.62
N HIS A 407 4.03 -6.33 8.62
CA HIS A 407 4.22 -7.12 9.85
C HIS A 407 2.88 -7.43 10.53
N MET A 408 1.97 -6.45 10.60
CA MET A 408 0.63 -6.62 11.17
C MET A 408 -0.17 -7.71 10.46
N PHE A 409 -0.09 -7.77 9.12
CA PHE A 409 -0.74 -8.81 8.32
C PHE A 409 -0.13 -10.18 8.64
N ARG A 410 1.21 -10.31 8.66
CA ARG A 410 1.89 -11.56 9.05
C ARG A 410 1.47 -12.06 10.41
N THR A 411 1.44 -11.19 11.43
CA THR A 411 1.00 -11.56 12.78
C THR A 411 -0.42 -12.09 12.75
N ARG A 412 -1.34 -11.46 12.00
CA ARG A 412 -2.75 -11.88 11.97
C ARG A 412 -3.00 -13.15 11.16
N VAL A 413 -2.29 -13.39 10.07
CA VAL A 413 -2.28 -14.69 9.39
C VAL A 413 -1.77 -15.78 10.35
N LYS A 414 -0.67 -15.52 11.07
CA LYS A 414 -0.16 -16.47 12.08
C LYS A 414 -1.18 -16.73 13.20
N GLU A 415 -1.85 -15.71 13.71
CA GLU A 415 -2.85 -15.89 14.77
C GLU A 415 -4.10 -16.64 14.29
N ASN A 416 -4.69 -16.25 13.15
CA ASN A 416 -5.93 -16.85 12.67
C ASN A 416 -5.76 -18.32 12.27
N TYR A 417 -4.63 -18.69 11.67
CA TYR A 417 -4.42 -20.02 11.08
C TYR A 417 -3.55 -20.96 11.95
N PHE A 418 -2.56 -20.46 12.70
CA PHE A 418 -1.66 -21.31 13.52
C PHE A 418 -2.05 -21.38 15.00
N LYS A 419 -2.71 -20.36 15.60
CA LYS A 419 -3.23 -20.50 16.98
C LYS A 419 -4.53 -21.31 17.01
N LYS A 420 -5.40 -21.16 16.01
CA LYS A 420 -6.69 -21.86 15.96
C LYS A 420 -6.53 -23.38 15.84
N THR A 421 -5.62 -23.84 14.98
CA THR A 421 -5.24 -25.26 14.84
C THR A 421 -4.75 -25.88 16.15
N ARG A 422 -3.99 -25.13 16.97
CA ARG A 422 -3.49 -25.59 18.28
C ARG A 422 -4.57 -25.71 19.36
N LEU A 423 -5.66 -24.96 19.23
CA LEU A 423 -6.82 -25.05 20.13
C LEU A 423 -7.76 -26.19 19.73
N THR A 424 -8.02 -26.40 18.42
CA THR A 424 -8.85 -27.52 17.95
C THR A 424 -8.17 -28.88 18.15
N SER A 425 -6.84 -28.97 18.00
CA SER A 425 -6.13 -30.23 18.32
C SER A 425 -6.19 -30.58 19.80
N HIS A 426 -6.05 -29.59 20.70
CA HIS A 426 -6.20 -29.81 22.14
C HIS A 426 -7.62 -30.21 22.56
N PHE A 427 -8.65 -29.69 21.88
CA PHE A 427 -10.03 -30.05 22.18
C PHE A 427 -10.35 -31.48 21.70
N SER A 428 -9.92 -31.84 20.48
CA SER A 428 -10.09 -33.20 19.92
C SER A 428 -9.38 -34.28 20.75
N LEU A 429 -8.13 -34.03 21.18
CA LEU A 429 -7.40 -34.96 22.05
C LEU A 429 -8.08 -35.13 23.42
N ARG A 430 -8.65 -34.06 24.01
CA ARG A 430 -9.37 -34.16 25.29
C ARG A 430 -10.70 -34.91 25.19
N SER A 431 -11.35 -34.97 24.03
CA SER A 431 -12.51 -35.85 23.82
C SER A 431 -12.12 -37.30 23.63
N LEU A 432 -10.97 -37.59 23.02
CA LEU A 432 -10.48 -38.97 22.81
C LEU A 432 -9.96 -39.64 24.09
N PHE A 433 -9.40 -38.88 25.04
CA PHE A 433 -8.98 -39.38 26.37
C PHE A 433 -10.11 -39.37 27.43
N LYS A 434 -11.37 -39.30 27.00
CA LYS A 434 -12.55 -39.33 27.88
C LYS A 434 -13.54 -40.48 27.58
N SER A 435 -13.14 -41.37 26.66
CA SER A 435 -13.72 -42.69 26.43
C SER A 435 -12.68 -43.76 26.77
#